data_AF-A0A0G0ZV23-F1
#
_entry.id   AF-A0A0G0ZV23-F1
#
_cell.length_a   1.000
_cell.length_b   1.000
_cell.length_c   1.000
_cell.angle_alpha   90.00
_cell.angle_beta   90.00
_cell.angle_gamma   90.00
#
_symmetry.space_group_name_H-M   'P 1'
#
loop_
_entity.id
_entity.type
_entity.pdbx_description
1 polymer ?
#
loop_
_entity_poly.entity_id
_entity_poly.type
_entity_poly.pdbx_seq_one_letter_code
_entity_poly.pdbx_strand_id
1 'polypeptide(L)'
;MSEIEDKEKFIELRAKGMSFARISDAIKISKPTLIKWSQELEIEIQNMRAIEQEALREKYLITKEKRLEMLGVSLDKIKEEIATRDLSEISTEKLFHLNIKLLQEIKGEEASSLVFARDASLMEMTISERKEWQA
;
A
#
# COMPACT_ATOMS: atom_id res chain seq x y z
N MET A 1 -24.47 36.89 0.23
CA MET A 1 -23.99 35.57 -0.23
C MET A 1 -25.04 35.03 -1.17
N SER A 2 -24.61 34.48 -2.29
CA SER A 2 -25.54 33.82 -3.22
C SER A 2 -25.94 32.45 -2.66
N GLU A 3 -27.11 31.93 -3.03
CA GLU A 3 -27.57 30.60 -2.59
C GLU A 3 -26.55 29.49 -2.96
N ILE A 4 -25.78 29.70 -4.02
CA ILE A 4 -24.72 28.81 -4.49
C ILE A 4 -23.58 28.75 -3.47
N GLU A 5 -23.08 29.89 -3.01
CA GLU A 5 -22.02 29.97 -1.99
C GLU A 5 -22.44 29.30 -0.67
N ASP A 6 -23.71 29.41 -0.30
CA ASP A 6 -24.24 28.80 0.92
C ASP A 6 -24.33 27.27 0.79
N LYS A 7 -24.69 26.76 -0.40
CA LYS A 7 -24.68 25.33 -0.71
C LYS A 7 -23.27 24.76 -0.77
N GLU A 8 -22.31 25.49 -1.34
CA GLU A 8 -20.89 25.10 -1.35
C GLU A 8 -20.33 24.99 0.07
N LYS A 9 -20.56 26.01 0.92
CA LYS A 9 -20.17 25.97 2.34
C LYS A 9 -20.86 24.84 3.09
N PHE A 10 -22.14 24.59 2.81
CA PHE A 10 -22.85 23.46 3.39
C PHE A 10 -22.20 22.12 3.01
N ILE A 11 -21.87 21.91 1.73
CA ILE A 11 -21.18 20.71 1.24
C ILE A 11 -19.85 20.51 1.97
N GLU A 12 -19.02 21.56 2.07
CA GLU A 12 -17.72 21.51 2.74
C GLU A 12 -17.85 21.12 4.22
N LEU A 13 -18.72 21.83 4.97
CA LEU A 13 -18.91 21.59 6.41
C LEU A 13 -19.55 20.21 6.67
N ARG A 14 -20.45 19.78 5.80
CA ARG A 14 -21.12 18.48 5.92
C ARG A 14 -20.19 17.33 5.52
N ALA A 15 -19.30 17.53 4.55
CA ALA A 15 -18.26 16.59 4.19
C ALA A 15 -17.30 16.34 5.37
N LYS A 16 -16.94 17.40 6.10
CA LYS A 16 -16.17 17.36 7.36
C LYS A 16 -16.90 16.72 8.54
N GLY A 17 -18.15 16.27 8.37
CA GLY A 17 -18.91 15.52 9.38
C GLY A 17 -19.62 16.39 10.42
N MET A 18 -19.72 17.72 10.23
CA MET A 18 -20.42 18.59 11.17
C MET A 18 -21.93 18.28 11.22
N SER A 19 -22.53 18.50 12.39
CA SER A 19 -23.97 18.31 12.60
C SER A 19 -24.78 19.46 12.01
N PHE A 20 -26.02 19.19 11.59
CA PHE A 20 -26.91 20.23 11.05
C PHE A 20 -27.12 21.41 12.00
N ALA A 21 -27.07 21.18 13.32
CA ALA A 21 -27.16 22.27 14.30
C ALA A 21 -25.98 23.23 14.20
N ARG A 22 -24.74 22.70 14.22
CA ARG A 22 -23.53 23.52 14.13
C ARG A 22 -23.44 24.24 12.79
N ILE A 23 -23.86 23.60 11.71
CA ILE A 23 -23.86 24.21 10.38
C ILE A 23 -24.92 25.33 10.33
N SER A 24 -26.12 25.08 10.87
CA SER A 24 -27.20 26.06 10.96
C SER A 24 -26.75 27.34 11.67
N ASP A 25 -26.03 27.20 12.78
CA ASP A 25 -25.47 28.34 13.52
C ASP A 25 -24.36 29.06 12.73
N ALA A 26 -23.56 28.33 11.96
CA ALA A 26 -22.43 28.87 11.19
C ALA A 26 -22.84 29.66 9.94
N ILE A 27 -23.76 29.12 9.13
CA ILE A 27 -24.21 29.75 7.87
C ILE A 27 -25.56 30.45 7.98
N LYS A 28 -26.19 30.43 9.17
CA LYS A 28 -27.49 31.06 9.48
C LYS A 28 -28.66 30.56 8.63
N ILE A 29 -28.65 29.28 8.28
CA ILE A 29 -29.71 28.62 7.51
C ILE A 29 -30.46 27.63 8.40
N SER A 30 -31.78 27.55 8.24
CA SER A 30 -32.62 26.70 9.09
C SER A 30 -32.30 25.21 8.92
N LYS A 31 -32.37 24.45 10.02
CA LYS A 31 -32.16 22.99 9.99
C LYS A 31 -33.02 22.25 8.96
N PRO A 32 -34.33 22.52 8.80
CA PRO A 32 -35.14 21.88 7.76
C PRO A 32 -34.58 22.09 6.34
N THR A 33 -34.12 23.31 6.04
CA THR A 33 -33.48 23.62 4.75
C THR A 33 -32.21 22.80 4.55
N LEU A 34 -31.36 22.68 5.57
CA LEU A 34 -30.12 21.89 5.50
C LEU A 34 -30.39 20.39 5.33
N ILE A 35 -31.47 19.87 5.91
CA ILE A 35 -31.89 18.47 5.73
C ILE A 35 -32.30 18.24 4.27
N LYS A 36 -33.06 19.17 3.69
CA LYS A 36 -33.45 19.11 2.27
C LYS A 36 -32.21 19.16 1.37
N TRP A 37 -31.31 20.11 1.61
CA TRP A 37 -30.05 20.21 0.87
C TRP A 37 -29.17 18.98 1.03
N SER A 38 -29.20 18.32 2.19
CA SER A 38 -28.45 17.07 2.39
C SER A 38 -28.93 15.94 1.48
N GLN A 39 -30.20 15.93 1.10
CA GLN A 39 -30.77 14.95 0.18
C GLN A 39 -30.50 15.37 -1.27
N GLU A 40 -30.64 16.65 -1.59
CA GLU A 40 -30.41 17.19 -2.94
C GLU A 40 -28.94 17.11 -3.36
N LEU A 41 -28.01 17.33 -2.42
CA LEU A 41 -26.56 17.44 -2.66
C LEU A 41 -25.78 16.24 -2.13
N GLU A 42 -26.44 15.08 -2.00
CA GLU A 42 -25.83 13.89 -1.39
C GLU A 42 -24.56 13.47 -2.15
N ILE A 43 -24.61 13.47 -3.48
CA ILE A 43 -23.49 13.06 -4.34
C ILE A 43 -22.29 13.99 -4.13
N GLU A 44 -22.52 15.30 -4.12
CA GLU A 44 -21.49 16.32 -3.93
C GLU A 44 -20.83 16.21 -2.55
N ILE A 45 -21.63 15.95 -1.51
CA ILE A 45 -21.14 15.71 -0.15
C ILE A 45 -20.27 14.44 -0.11
N GLN A 46 -20.69 13.36 -0.76
CA GLN A 46 -19.90 12.11 -0.80
C GLN A 46 -18.61 12.28 -1.61
N ASN A 47 -18.66 12.98 -2.74
CA ASN A 47 -17.47 13.26 -3.55
C ASN A 47 -16.45 14.09 -2.77
N MET A 48 -16.90 15.16 -2.10
CA MET A 48 -16.02 15.98 -1.27
C MET A 48 -15.42 15.17 -0.11
N ARG A 49 -16.19 14.27 0.51
CA ARG A 49 -15.67 13.33 1.52
C ARG A 49 -14.60 12.41 0.95
N ALA A 50 -14.80 11.88 -0.25
CA ALA A 50 -13.83 11.01 -0.89
C ALA A 50 -12.52 11.76 -1.18
N ILE A 51 -12.60 13.01 -1.65
CA ILE A 51 -11.43 13.87 -1.89
C ILE A 51 -10.67 14.14 -0.58
N GLU A 52 -11.37 14.54 0.49
CA GLU A 52 -10.75 14.76 1.80
C GLU A 52 -10.11 13.49 2.36
N GLN A 53 -10.77 12.34 2.21
CA GLN A 53 -10.20 11.05 2.60
C GLN A 53 -8.96 10.70 1.79
N GLU A 54 -8.95 10.99 0.49
CA GLU A 54 -7.79 10.71 -0.36
C GLU A 54 -6.61 11.63 -0.01
N ALA A 55 -6.86 12.92 0.22
CA ALA A 55 -5.84 13.85 0.70
C ALA A 55 -5.27 13.42 2.07
N LEU A 56 -6.14 12.91 2.96
CA LEU A 56 -5.72 12.35 4.24
C LEU A 56 -4.88 11.09 4.05
N ARG A 57 -5.28 10.21 3.12
CA ARG A 57 -4.48 9.04 2.73
C ARG A 57 -3.13 9.49 2.19
N GLU A 58 -3.05 10.35 1.19
CA GLU A 58 -1.77 10.84 0.66
C GLU A 58 -0.86 11.42 1.75
N LYS A 59 -1.43 12.18 2.70
CA LYS A 59 -0.69 12.75 3.83
C LYS A 59 -0.08 11.70 4.77
N TYR A 60 -0.77 10.58 5.01
CA TYR A 60 -0.35 9.57 6.00
C TYR A 60 0.09 8.23 5.39
N LEU A 61 -0.17 8.00 4.12
CA LEU A 61 0.20 6.80 3.39
C LEU A 61 1.68 6.89 3.10
N ILE A 62 2.46 6.26 3.96
CA ILE A 62 3.86 5.97 3.68
C ILE A 62 3.87 5.14 2.39
N THR A 63 4.50 5.67 1.34
CA THR A 63 4.63 4.98 0.07
C THR A 63 5.29 3.61 0.28
N LYS A 64 4.98 2.65 -0.60
CA LYS A 64 5.57 1.31 -0.53
C LYS A 64 7.10 1.36 -0.48
N GLU A 65 7.70 2.27 -1.24
CA GLU A 65 9.15 2.53 -1.27
C GLU A 65 9.67 3.00 0.08
N LYS A 66 9.02 3.98 0.72
CA LYS A 66 9.43 4.49 2.03
C LYS A 66 9.26 3.45 3.14
N ARG A 67 8.28 2.54 3.01
CA ARG A 67 8.16 1.37 3.93
C ARG A 67 9.33 0.40 3.75
N LEU A 68 9.72 0.10 2.51
CA LEU A 68 10.87 -0.76 2.22
C LEU A 68 12.17 -0.16 2.73
N GLU A 69 12.37 1.15 2.55
CA GLU A 69 13.54 1.86 3.06
C GLU A 69 13.63 1.78 4.60
N MET A 70 12.53 2.07 5.31
CA MET A 70 12.50 1.95 6.78
C MET A 70 12.75 0.53 7.27
N LEU A 71 12.21 -0.48 6.56
CA LEU A 71 12.45 -1.88 6.88
C LEU A 71 13.91 -2.28 6.62
N GLY A 72 14.50 -1.82 5.52
CA GLY A 72 15.92 -2.03 5.20
C GLY A 72 16.83 -1.47 6.28
N VAL A 73 16.64 -0.20 6.65
CA VAL A 73 17.43 0.46 7.72
C VAL A 73 17.30 -0.29 9.05
N SER A 74 16.11 -0.79 9.38
CA SER A 74 15.89 -1.55 10.62
C SER A 74 16.55 -2.93 10.56
N LEU A 75 16.47 -3.60 9.40
CA LEU A 75 17.10 -4.89 9.16
C LEU A 75 18.62 -4.80 9.25
N ASP A 76 19.22 -3.75 8.70
CA ASP A 76 20.66 -3.52 8.74
C ASP A 76 21.16 -3.31 10.17
N LYS A 77 20.45 -2.48 10.97
CA LYS A 77 20.76 -2.33 12.40
C LYS A 77 20.69 -3.64 13.18
N ILE A 78 19.70 -4.47 12.88
CA ILE A 78 19.55 -5.79 13.51
C ILE A 78 20.71 -6.70 13.07
N LYS A 79 21.10 -6.68 11.80
CA LYS A 79 22.24 -7.45 11.28
C LYS A 79 23.55 -7.01 11.93
N GLU A 80 23.79 -5.71 12.09
CA GLU A 80 24.96 -5.15 12.76
C GLU A 80 25.03 -5.62 14.23
N GLU A 81 23.93 -5.48 14.97
CA GLU A 81 23.86 -5.96 16.36
C GLU A 81 24.12 -7.46 16.47
N ILE A 82 23.54 -8.27 15.58
CA ILE A 82 23.79 -9.72 15.51
C ILE A 82 25.27 -10.02 15.20
N ALA A 83 25.90 -9.25 14.30
CA ALA A 83 27.29 -9.46 13.93
C ALA A 83 28.28 -9.12 15.06
N THR A 84 27.92 -8.20 15.95
CA THR A 84 28.74 -7.82 17.11
C THR A 84 28.57 -8.72 18.32
N ARG A 85 27.46 -9.46 18.42
CA ARG A 85 27.20 -10.36 19.54
C ARG A 85 28.02 -11.63 19.48
N ASP A 86 28.54 -12.03 20.64
CA ASP A 86 29.16 -13.34 20.79
C ASP A 86 28.06 -14.42 20.74
N LEU A 87 28.17 -15.31 19.74
CA LEU A 87 27.25 -16.42 19.53
C LEU A 87 27.28 -17.43 20.69
N SER A 88 28.29 -17.36 21.57
CA SER A 88 28.38 -18.16 22.79
C SER A 88 27.28 -17.84 23.82
N GLU A 89 26.67 -16.65 23.77
CA GLU A 89 25.56 -16.24 24.64
C GLU A 89 24.19 -16.75 24.14
N ILE A 90 24.12 -17.28 22.92
CA ILE A 90 22.90 -17.81 22.32
C ILE A 90 22.74 -19.29 22.72
N SER A 91 21.56 -19.68 23.20
CA SER A 91 21.32 -21.09 23.54
C SER A 91 21.49 -21.98 22.30
N THR A 92 22.11 -23.15 22.49
CA THR A 92 22.39 -24.13 21.43
C THR A 92 21.14 -24.49 20.61
N GLU A 93 19.98 -24.55 21.25
CA GLU A 93 18.68 -24.76 20.61
C GLU A 93 18.35 -23.66 19.58
N LYS A 94 18.58 -22.40 19.93
CA LYS A 94 18.36 -21.26 19.02
C LYS A 94 19.35 -21.24 17.87
N LEU A 95 20.61 -21.66 18.10
CA LEU A 95 21.61 -21.81 17.05
C LEU A 95 21.20 -22.87 16.02
N PHE A 96 20.71 -24.02 16.47
CA PHE A 96 20.19 -25.05 15.57
C PHE A 96 18.95 -24.58 14.79
N HIS A 97 18.04 -23.87 15.46
CA HIS A 97 16.88 -23.28 14.80
C HIS A 97 17.27 -22.27 13.71
N LEU A 98 18.25 -21.41 13.99
CA LEU A 98 18.81 -20.46 13.02
C LEU A 98 19.51 -21.18 11.87
N ASN A 99 20.28 -22.23 12.15
CA ASN A 99 20.97 -23.03 11.13
C ASN A 99 19.98 -23.69 10.16
N ILE A 100 18.94 -24.33 10.68
CA ILE A 100 17.88 -24.95 9.85
C ILE A 100 17.18 -23.88 9.00
N LYS A 101 16.87 -22.72 9.58
CA LYS A 101 16.21 -21.62 8.86
C LYS A 101 17.08 -21.08 7.73
N LEU A 102 18.37 -20.87 7.97
CA LEU A 102 19.31 -20.43 6.93
C LEU A 102 19.44 -21.47 5.81
N LEU A 103 19.50 -22.76 6.15
CA LEU A 103 19.52 -23.84 5.15
C LEU A 103 18.24 -23.89 4.31
N GLN A 104 17.10 -23.52 4.88
CA GLN A 104 15.83 -23.42 4.15
C GLN A 104 15.79 -22.22 3.21
N GLU A 105 16.27 -21.05 3.66
CA GLU A 105 16.36 -19.85 2.81
C GLU A 105 17.32 -20.06 1.64
N ILE A 106 18.50 -20.68 1.86
CA ILE A 106 19.46 -21.00 0.79
C ILE A 106 18.82 -21.92 -0.27
N LYS A 107 18.08 -22.97 0.15
CA LYS A 107 17.33 -23.83 -0.77
C LYS A 107 16.24 -23.07 -1.53
N GLY A 108 15.62 -22.07 -0.90
CA GLY A 108 14.62 -21.19 -1.52
C GLY A 108 15.23 -20.23 -2.54
N GLU A 109 16.41 -19.69 -2.25
CA GLU A 109 17.18 -18.83 -3.17
C GLU A 109 17.68 -19.60 -4.39
N GLU A 110 18.15 -20.84 -4.22
CA GLU A 110 18.52 -21.74 -5.33
C GLU A 110 17.33 -22.03 -6.26
N ALA A 111 16.10 -22.09 -5.73
CA ALA A 111 14.88 -22.27 -6.51
C ALA A 111 14.38 -20.97 -7.18
N SER A 112 14.87 -19.80 -6.72
CA SER A 112 14.44 -18.48 -7.17
C SER A 112 15.29 -17.91 -8.30
N SER A 113 16.06 -18.76 -9.01
CA SER A 113 16.77 -18.31 -10.22
C SER A 113 15.76 -17.71 -11.20
N LEU A 114 15.99 -16.45 -11.58
CA LEU A 114 15.15 -15.67 -12.48
C LEU A 114 14.75 -16.49 -13.72
N VAL A 115 13.51 -16.96 -13.76
CA VAL A 115 12.90 -17.44 -15.00
C VAL A 115 12.48 -16.21 -15.78
N PHE A 116 13.32 -15.78 -16.71
CA PHE A 116 12.88 -14.89 -17.77
C PHE A 116 11.79 -15.63 -18.56
N ALA A 117 10.56 -15.11 -18.54
CA ALA A 117 9.54 -15.55 -19.48
C ALA A 117 10.05 -15.23 -20.89
N ARG A 118 10.63 -16.22 -21.57
CA ARG A 118 10.88 -16.13 -23.00
C ARG A 118 9.54 -16.22 -23.71
N ASP A 119 9.21 -15.19 -24.47
CA ASP A 119 8.06 -15.15 -25.36
C ASP A 119 8.06 -16.42 -26.24
N ALA A 120 7.01 -17.22 -26.10
CA ALA A 120 6.83 -18.48 -26.83
C ALA A 120 6.51 -18.28 -28.32
N SER A 121 6.43 -17.03 -28.80
CA SER A 121 6.07 -16.71 -30.19
C SER A 121 7.25 -16.75 -31.19
N LEU A 122 8.49 -17.00 -30.76
CA LEU A 122 9.69 -16.88 -31.62
C LEU A 122 10.50 -18.17 -31.73
N MET A 123 9.85 -19.30 -32.03
CA MET A 123 10.59 -20.49 -32.47
C MET A 123 9.87 -21.24 -33.59
N GLU A 124 9.81 -20.60 -34.76
CA GLU A 124 9.99 -21.37 -35.99
C GLU A 124 11.46 -21.80 -36.07
N MET A 125 11.68 -23.11 -36.24
CA MET A 125 12.94 -23.79 -36.53
C MET A 125 14.00 -23.88 -35.41
N THR A 126 13.83 -24.88 -34.54
CA THR A 126 14.98 -25.60 -33.98
C THR A 126 15.73 -26.34 -35.09
N ILE A 127 16.86 -25.78 -35.55
CA ILE A 127 17.87 -26.52 -36.31
C ILE A 127 18.53 -27.51 -35.34
N SER A 128 17.92 -28.69 -35.20
CA SER A 128 18.58 -29.88 -34.66
C SER A 128 17.88 -31.16 -35.11
N GLU A 129 17.56 -31.28 -36.39
CA GLU A 129 17.58 -32.60 -37.02
C GLU A 129 19.04 -32.99 -37.21
N ARG A 130 19.64 -33.54 -36.14
CA ARG A 130 20.88 -34.30 -36.28
C ARG A 130 20.51 -35.54 -37.09
N LYS A 131 20.71 -35.51 -38.41
CA LYS A 131 20.75 -36.72 -39.24
C LYS A 131 21.90 -37.58 -38.73
N GLU A 132 21.58 -38.62 -37.98
CA GLU A 132 22.48 -39.75 -37.78
C GLU A 132 22.69 -40.41 -39.15
N TRP A 133 23.90 -40.28 -39.69
CA TRP A 133 24.34 -41.06 -40.83
C TRP A 133 24.53 -42.50 -40.35
N GLN A 134 23.70 -43.43 -40.82
CA GLN A 134 23.98 -44.85 -40.71
C GLN A 134 24.85 -45.28 -41.90
N ALA A 135 25.83 -46.14 -41.61
CA ALA A 135 26.85 -46.62 -42.54
C ALA A 135 26.27 -47.42 -43.72
#